data_AF-A0A8T5FA92-F1
#
_entry.id   AF-A0A8T5FA92-F1
#
_cell.length_a   1.000
_cell.length_b   1.000
_cell.length_c   1.000
_cell.angle_alpha   90.00
_cell.angle_beta   90.00
_cell.angle_gamma   90.00
#
_symmetry.space_group_name_H-M   'P 1'
#
loop_
_entity.id
_entity.type
_entity.pdbx_description
1 polymer ?
#
loop_
_entity_poly.entity_id
_entity_poly.type
_entity_poly.pdbx_seq_one_letter_code
_entity_poly.pdbx_strand_id
1 'polypeptide(L)'
;MVSLLIDEDSLGVDRYLSELDAKIIKIGDDDVPELPKGTKDPVVAKYAKINNCIVVTRDDNMVKACNFHKVKVISIGIVDLGQKIVDELSESKP
;
A
#
# COMPACT_ATOMS: atom_id res chain seq x y z
N MET A 1 10.33 -15.13 -4.44
CA MET A 1 9.82 -13.88 -5.04
C MET A 1 8.72 -13.35 -4.15
N VAL A 2 8.82 -12.09 -3.70
CA VAL A 2 7.83 -11.46 -2.81
C VAL A 2 6.75 -10.79 -3.67
N SER A 3 5.47 -10.92 -3.29
CA SER A 3 4.37 -10.22 -3.98
C SER A 3 3.90 -9.04 -3.14
N LEU A 4 3.83 -7.86 -3.74
CA LEU A 4 3.31 -6.64 -3.13
C LEU A 4 1.94 -6.33 -3.71
N LEU A 5 0.94 -6.14 -2.84
CA LEU A 5 -0.39 -5.72 -3.21
C LEU A 5 -0.56 -4.24 -2.85
N ILE A 6 -0.60 -3.38 -3.87
CA ILE A 6 -0.68 -1.93 -3.73
C ILE A 6 -2.14 -1.50 -3.71
N ASP A 7 -2.52 -0.82 -2.64
CA ASP A 7 -3.83 -0.24 -2.46
C ASP A 7 -4.11 0.91 -3.43
N GLU A 8 -5.39 1.15 -3.74
CA GLU A 8 -5.83 2.19 -4.70
C GLU A 8 -5.37 3.59 -4.28
N ASP A 9 -5.37 3.84 -2.98
CA ASP A 9 -4.90 5.09 -2.42
C ASP A 9 -3.38 5.17 -2.33
N SER A 10 -2.64 4.14 -2.72
CA SER A 10 -1.16 4.10 -2.71
C SER A 10 -0.54 4.01 -4.10
N LEU A 11 -1.33 4.24 -5.14
CA LEU A 11 -0.86 4.26 -6.53
C LEU A 11 0.23 5.32 -6.73
N GLY A 12 1.26 4.98 -7.51
CA GLY A 12 2.45 5.80 -7.74
C GLY A 12 3.67 5.36 -6.93
N VAL A 13 3.47 4.64 -5.81
CA VAL A 13 4.58 4.04 -5.04
C VAL A 13 5.26 2.92 -5.84
N ASP A 14 4.49 2.21 -6.66
CA ASP A 14 4.98 1.16 -7.56
C ASP A 14 6.15 1.59 -8.44
N ARG A 15 6.22 2.88 -8.80
CA ARG A 15 7.33 3.46 -9.59
C ARG A 15 8.67 3.32 -8.88
N TYR A 16 8.68 3.43 -7.56
CA TYR A 16 9.88 3.32 -6.72
C TYR A 16 10.18 1.88 -6.28
N LEU A 17 9.22 0.97 -6.48
CA LEU A 17 9.35 -0.45 -6.16
C LEU A 17 9.75 -1.28 -7.38
N SER A 18 9.76 -0.67 -8.56
CA SER A 18 10.07 -1.32 -9.84
C SER A 18 11.49 -1.90 -9.92
N GLU A 19 12.42 -1.38 -9.11
CA GLU A 19 13.81 -1.87 -9.00
C GLU A 19 13.96 -3.05 -8.02
N LEU A 20 12.89 -3.41 -7.29
CA LEU A 20 12.91 -4.56 -6.38
C LEU A 20 12.59 -5.85 -7.14
N ASP A 21 13.20 -6.96 -6.73
CA ASP A 21 12.83 -8.31 -7.19
C ASP A 21 11.51 -8.77 -6.51
N ALA A 22 10.44 -8.04 -6.82
CA ALA A 22 9.10 -8.25 -6.27
C ALA A 22 8.03 -8.17 -7.37
N LYS A 23 7.03 -9.06 -7.28
CA LYS A 23 5.83 -8.99 -8.13
C LYS A 23 4.90 -7.92 -7.60
N ILE A 24 4.61 -6.89 -8.39
CA ILE A 24 3.68 -5.82 -8.02
C ILE A 24 2.29 -6.17 -8.55
N ILE A 25 1.30 -6.13 -7.67
CA ILE A 25 -0.13 -6.33 -7.96
C ILE A 25 -0.83 -5.06 -7.49
N LYS A 26 -1.70 -4.47 -8.31
CA LYS A 26 -2.45 -3.26 -7.96
C LYS A 26 -3.92 -3.60 -7.80
N ILE A 27 -4.55 -3.04 -6.78
CA ILE A 27 -6.01 -3.12 -6.63
C ILE A 27 -6.64 -2.22 -7.70
N GLY A 28 -7.67 -2.73 -8.37
CA GLY A 28 -8.38 -2.03 -9.44
C GLY A 28 -7.67 -2.07 -10.79
N ASP A 29 -6.57 -2.80 -10.94
CA ASP A 29 -5.97 -3.08 -12.25
C ASP A 29 -6.84 -4.09 -13.01
N ASP A 30 -7.02 -3.88 -14.32
CA ASP A 30 -7.83 -4.76 -15.18
C ASP A 30 -7.26 -6.19 -15.24
N ASP A 31 -5.96 -6.32 -15.00
CA ASP A 31 -5.23 -7.60 -14.96
C ASP A 31 -5.47 -8.40 -13.66
N VAL A 32 -6.21 -7.84 -12.69
CA VAL A 32 -6.52 -8.46 -11.39
C VAL A 32 -8.05 -8.43 -11.15
N PRO A 33 -8.82 -9.25 -11.88
CA PRO A 33 -10.28 -9.20 -11.87
C PRO A 33 -10.91 -9.55 -10.51
N GLU A 34 -10.17 -10.24 -9.63
CA GLU A 34 -10.62 -10.57 -8.27
C GLU A 34 -10.60 -9.38 -7.31
N LEU A 35 -9.91 -8.29 -7.67
CA LEU A 35 -9.76 -7.08 -6.86
C LEU A 35 -10.14 -5.83 -7.68
N PRO A 36 -11.40 -5.70 -8.13
CA PRO A 36 -11.85 -4.52 -8.84
C PRO A 36 -11.80 -3.27 -7.95
N LYS A 37 -11.87 -2.10 -8.58
CA LYS A 37 -11.88 -0.82 -7.87
C LYS A 37 -13.01 -0.75 -6.82
N GLY A 38 -12.71 -0.28 -5.62
CA GLY A 38 -13.63 -0.19 -4.49
C GLY A 38 -13.87 -1.52 -3.75
N THR A 39 -12.99 -2.51 -3.95
CA THR A 39 -13.05 -3.76 -3.19
C THR A 39 -12.87 -3.49 -1.69
N LYS A 40 -13.74 -4.07 -0.87
CA LYS A 40 -13.70 -3.86 0.59
C LYS A 40 -12.44 -4.44 1.23
N ASP A 41 -11.87 -3.73 2.19
CA ASP A 41 -10.62 -4.08 2.87
C ASP A 41 -10.54 -5.52 3.40
N PRO A 42 -11.58 -6.10 4.03
CA PRO A 42 -11.51 -7.49 4.50
C PRO A 42 -11.35 -8.50 3.34
N VAL A 43 -11.89 -8.19 2.16
CA VAL A 43 -11.75 -9.01 0.96
C VAL A 43 -10.32 -8.92 0.43
N VAL A 44 -9.78 -7.69 0.35
CA VAL A 44 -8.39 -7.43 -0.02
C VAL A 44 -7.42 -8.18 0.91
N ALA A 45 -7.60 -8.05 2.22
CA ALA A 45 -6.77 -8.73 3.21
C ALA A 45 -6.86 -10.26 3.08
N LYS A 46 -8.06 -10.81 2.84
CA LYS A 46 -8.22 -12.25 2.61
C LYS A 46 -7.51 -12.71 1.33
N TYR A 47 -7.60 -11.93 0.25
CA TYR A 47 -6.88 -12.21 -0.99
C TYR A 47 -5.36 -12.20 -0.75
N ALA A 48 -4.84 -11.18 -0.08
CA ALA A 48 -3.42 -11.04 0.22
C ALA A 48 -2.92 -12.22 1.07
N LYS A 49 -3.73 -12.71 2.02
CA LYS A 49 -3.40 -13.90 2.80
C LYS A 49 -3.29 -15.16 1.93
N ILE A 50 -4.26 -15.39 1.06
CA ILE A 50 -4.32 -16.58 0.19
C ILE A 50 -3.14 -16.58 -0.79
N ASN A 51 -2.81 -15.41 -1.34
CA ASN A 51 -1.76 -15.25 -2.35
C ASN A 51 -0.39 -14.89 -1.75
N ASN A 52 -0.27 -14.93 -0.41
CA ASN A 52 0.95 -14.60 0.34
C ASN A 52 1.56 -13.24 -0.08
N CYS A 53 0.72 -12.23 -0.24
CA CYS A 53 1.11 -10.86 -0.57
C CYS A 53 1.37 -10.03 0.70
N ILE A 54 2.29 -9.08 0.58
CA ILE A 54 2.43 -7.98 1.53
C ILE A 54 1.56 -6.83 1.03
N VAL A 55 0.65 -6.34 1.86
CA VAL A 55 -0.21 -5.20 1.51
C VAL A 55 0.54 -3.90 1.73
N VAL A 56 0.46 -2.99 0.77
CA VAL A 56 1.03 -1.65 0.84
C VAL A 56 -0.13 -0.66 0.75
N THR A 57 -0.38 0.07 1.83
CA THR A 57 -1.55 0.96 1.95
C THR A 57 -1.23 2.22 2.75
N ARG A 58 -2.08 3.24 2.61
CA ARG A 58 -2.12 4.43 3.49
C ARG A 58 -3.38 4.47 4.36
N ASP A 59 -4.32 3.55 4.14
CA ASP A 59 -5.59 3.51 4.86
C ASP A 59 -5.44 2.74 6.17
N ASP A 60 -5.70 3.42 7.28
CA ASP A 60 -5.70 2.83 8.62
C ASP A 60 -6.73 1.71 8.78
N ASN A 61 -7.84 1.76 8.05
CA ASN A 61 -8.85 0.69 8.07
C ASN A 61 -8.32 -0.56 7.36
N MET A 62 -7.63 -0.39 6.23
CA MET A 62 -6.92 -1.46 5.55
C MET A 62 -5.83 -2.07 6.43
N VAL A 63 -5.06 -1.25 7.16
CA VAL A 63 -4.06 -1.73 8.13
C VAL A 63 -4.71 -2.58 9.23
N LYS A 64 -5.83 -2.12 9.80
CA LYS A 64 -6.59 -2.88 10.80
C LYS A 64 -7.11 -4.21 10.24
N ALA A 65 -7.66 -4.21 9.02
CA ALA A 65 -8.13 -5.40 8.34
C ALA A 65 -6.98 -6.41 8.11
N CYS A 66 -5.83 -5.93 7.63
CA CYS A 66 -4.64 -6.77 7.45
C CYS A 66 -4.17 -7.39 8.78
N ASN A 67 -4.08 -6.59 9.84
CA ASN A 67 -3.70 -7.06 11.17
C ASN A 67 -4.67 -8.12 11.70
N PHE A 68 -5.97 -7.89 11.56
CA PHE A 68 -7.01 -8.87 11.95
C PHE A 68 -6.84 -10.21 11.21
N HIS A 69 -6.55 -10.16 9.91
CA HIS A 69 -6.35 -11.36 9.09
C HIS A 69 -4.95 -11.98 9.21
N LYS A 70 -4.04 -11.36 9.99
CA LYS A 70 -2.61 -11.72 10.13
C LYS A 70 -1.85 -11.65 8.80
N VAL A 71 -2.10 -10.60 8.03
CA VAL A 71 -1.43 -10.28 6.77
C VAL A 71 -0.33 -9.27 7.04
N LYS A 72 0.84 -9.45 6.42
CA LYS A 72 1.93 -8.46 6.49
C LYS A 72 1.50 -7.19 5.76
N VAL A 73 1.61 -6.05 6.43
CA VAL A 73 1.23 -4.75 5.88
C VAL A 73 2.36 -3.75 6.07
N ILE A 74 2.61 -2.95 5.04
CA ILE A 74 3.50 -1.79 5.05
C ILE A 74 2.60 -0.57 4.92
N SER A 75 2.52 0.23 5.98
CA SER A 75 1.81 1.50 5.96
C SER A 75 2.74 2.60 5.44
N ILE A 76 2.31 3.35 4.44
CA ILE A 76 3.08 4.46 3.87
C ILE A 76 2.50 5.79 4.34
N GLY A 77 3.00 6.32 5.45
CA GLY A 77 2.62 7.64 5.92
C GLY A 77 3.10 8.73 4.96
N ILE A 78 2.23 9.27 4.09
CA ILE A 78 2.54 10.50 3.34
C ILE A 78 2.67 11.71 4.28
N VAL A 79 2.05 11.63 5.46
CA VAL A 79 2.19 12.61 6.53
C VAL A 79 3.66 12.76 6.92
N ASP A 80 4.46 11.69 6.96
CA ASP A 80 5.86 11.77 7.35
C ASP A 80 6.73 12.50 6.30
N LEU A 81 6.43 12.35 5.01
CA LEU A 81 7.14 13.06 3.94
C LEU A 81 6.70 14.53 3.88
N GLY A 82 5.39 14.78 3.97
CA GLY A 82 4.84 16.14 3.99
C GLY A 82 5.30 16.93 5.21
N GLN A 83 5.32 16.30 6.38
CA GLN A 83 5.83 16.91 7.61
C GLN A 83 7.32 17.21 7.50
N LYS A 84 8.15 16.29 6.98
CA LYS A 84 9.57 16.58 6.71
C LYS A 84 9.79 17.74 5.75
N ILE A 85 8.99 17.84 4.68
CA ILE A 85 9.06 18.99 3.76
C ILE A 85 8.66 20.29 4.47
N VAL A 86 7.60 20.26 5.29
CA VAL A 86 7.18 21.43 6.08
C VAL A 86 8.24 21.83 7.09
N ASP A 87 8.85 20.87 7.79
CA ASP A 87 9.89 21.10 8.79
C ASP A 87 11.14 21.73 8.14
N GLU A 88 11.64 21.15 7.03
CA GLU A 88 12.76 21.69 6.25
C GLU A 88 12.47 23.11 5.70
N LEU A 89 11.26 23.35 5.21
CA LEU A 89 10.85 24.67 4.73
C LEU A 89 10.68 25.70 5.87
N SER A 90 10.43 25.23 7.09
CA SER A 90 10.27 26.07 8.29
C SER A 90 11.62 26.46 8.90
N GLU A 91 12.58 25.54 8.87
CA GLU A 91 13.98 25.79 9.28
C GLU A 91 14.74 26.69 8.28
N SER A 92 14.22 26.80 7.06
CA SER A 92 14.78 27.64 5.98
C SER A 92 14.32 29.11 5.99
N LYS A 93 13.53 29.55 6.98
CA LYS A 93 13.14 30.97 7.10
C LYS A 93 14.22 31.77 7.87
N PRO A 94 14.76 32.85 7.29
CA PRO A 94 15.73 33.73 7.96
C PRO A 94 15.12 34.54 9.10
#